data_AF-A0A9E4ZFR7-F1
#
_entry.id   AF-A0A9E4ZFR7-F1
#
_cell.length_a   1.000
_cell.length_b   1.000
_cell.length_c   1.000
_cell.angle_alpha   90.00
_cell.angle_beta   90.00
_cell.angle_gamma   90.00
#
_symmetry.space_group_name_H-M   'P 1'
#
loop_
_entity.id
_entity.type
_entity.pdbx_description
1 polymer ?
#
loop_
_entity_poly.entity_id
_entity_poly.type
_entity_poly.pdbx_seq_one_letter_code
_entity_poly.pdbx_strand_id
1 'polypeptide(L)'
;MENKFILILSLILAIAMIMVPASAANDNKDLTQGQPFLDVWEALTSGLSDLQDNIDAEEAARIAADDTLQDNIDAEEAARIAADDTLQDNIDAEEAARIAADDTLQDNIDAEEAARIAADDTLQDNIDAEEAARIAADDTLQDNIDAEEAARIAADDTLQDNIDAEEAARIAADDTLQDNIDAEEAARIAADDTLQDNIDGMDDGRSVKVFTGTLLNPGDTATHTLYTQSNHDSSYLELLVLVHDGNSNTNRLYHHGEYAWYREWTNPPTKQVLGTPIDTSTGRYKVDTIASGNDIQVKVEQLASFPGSTNGHYTIIAKWIP
;
A
#
# COMPACT_ATOMS: atom_id res chain seq x y z
N MET A 1 118.95 -36.35 60.55
CA MET A 1 120.15 -37.20 60.81
C MET A 1 121.43 -36.34 60.78
N GLU A 2 121.28 -35.03 60.60
CA GLU A 2 122.30 -34.00 60.34
C GLU A 2 123.28 -33.80 61.49
N ASN A 3 122.81 -33.73 62.74
CA ASN A 3 123.69 -33.39 63.86
C ASN A 3 124.81 -34.41 64.10
N LYS A 4 124.68 -35.64 63.59
CA LYS A 4 125.69 -36.69 63.74
C LYS A 4 126.86 -36.54 62.77
N PHE A 5 126.63 -36.01 61.56
CA PHE A 5 127.69 -35.93 60.54
C PHE A 5 128.66 -34.78 60.84
N ILE A 6 128.15 -33.63 61.27
CA ILE A 6 128.95 -32.49 61.71
C ILE A 6 129.75 -32.85 62.98
N LEU A 7 129.11 -33.52 63.96
CA LEU A 7 129.79 -34.01 65.18
C LEU A 7 130.92 -35.02 64.87
N ILE A 8 130.71 -35.94 63.92
CA ILE A 8 131.73 -36.91 63.52
C ILE A 8 132.90 -36.22 62.81
N LEU A 9 132.64 -35.20 61.97
CA LEU A 9 133.69 -34.44 61.28
C LEU A 9 134.52 -33.57 62.25
N SER A 10 133.87 -32.93 63.24
CA SER A 10 134.55 -32.18 64.30
C SER A 10 135.40 -33.09 65.21
N LEU A 11 134.93 -34.32 65.46
CA LEU A 11 135.68 -35.32 66.22
C LEU A 11 136.94 -35.79 65.46
N ILE A 12 136.87 -35.92 64.13
CA ILE A 12 138.00 -36.28 63.28
C ILE A 12 139.08 -35.18 63.28
N LEU A 13 138.69 -33.89 63.31
CA LEU A 13 139.63 -32.76 63.46
C LEU A 13 140.34 -32.76 64.82
N ALA A 14 139.60 -33.02 65.90
CA ALA A 14 140.16 -33.11 67.24
C ALA A 14 141.21 -34.24 67.34
N ILE A 15 140.99 -35.35 66.65
CA ILE A 15 141.93 -36.47 66.57
C ILE A 15 143.16 -36.11 65.72
N ALA A 16 143.00 -35.37 64.62
CA ALA A 16 144.10 -34.94 63.74
C ALA A 16 145.03 -33.91 64.41
N MET A 17 144.51 -33.02 65.26
CA MET A 17 145.31 -32.07 66.04
C MET A 17 146.15 -32.73 67.15
N ILE A 18 145.74 -33.89 67.67
CA ILE A 18 146.45 -34.62 68.74
C ILE A 18 147.68 -35.39 68.21
N MET A 19 147.77 -35.66 66.91
CA MET A 19 148.85 -36.48 66.31
C MET A 19 150.14 -35.73 65.93
N VAL A 20 150.31 -34.45 66.30
CA VAL A 20 151.58 -33.73 66.11
C VAL A 20 152.48 -33.92 67.35
N PRO A 21 153.56 -34.74 67.33
CA PRO A 21 154.37 -34.99 68.51
C PRO A 21 155.32 -33.82 68.84
N ALA A 22 155.43 -33.49 70.12
CA ALA A 22 156.39 -32.53 70.66
C ALA A 22 157.76 -33.19 70.90
N SER A 23 158.81 -32.89 70.10
CA SER A 23 160.21 -32.98 70.56
C SER A 23 161.26 -32.26 69.68
N ALA A 24 161.97 -31.32 70.30
CA ALA A 24 163.39 -30.91 70.15
C ALA A 24 163.97 -30.35 68.82
N ALA A 25 164.33 -29.06 68.87
CA ALA A 25 165.40 -28.29 68.22
C ALA A 25 166.12 -28.83 66.95
N ASN A 26 165.92 -28.18 65.79
CA ASN A 26 166.97 -27.70 64.88
C ASN A 26 166.36 -26.80 63.78
N ASP A 27 167.15 -25.89 63.23
CA ASP A 27 166.81 -24.84 62.28
C ASP A 27 166.01 -25.27 61.03
N ASN A 28 165.06 -24.40 60.66
CA ASN A 28 164.42 -24.28 59.34
C ASN A 28 163.45 -25.42 58.92
N LYS A 29 162.15 -25.19 59.17
CA LYS A 29 161.11 -25.03 58.13
C LYS A 29 159.72 -25.12 58.76
N ASP A 30 158.98 -24.02 58.63
CA ASP A 30 157.65 -24.12 58.02
C ASP A 30 156.53 -24.82 58.82
N LEU A 31 156.16 -24.27 59.99
CA LEU A 31 154.82 -24.52 60.62
C LEU A 31 153.65 -24.06 59.72
N THR A 32 154.01 -23.41 58.61
CA THR A 32 153.19 -23.01 57.47
C THR A 32 152.69 -24.19 56.63
N GLN A 33 153.10 -25.45 56.88
CA GLN A 33 152.53 -26.61 56.16
C GLN A 33 151.26 -27.20 56.80
N GLY A 34 150.96 -26.90 58.08
CA GLY A 34 149.70 -27.32 58.73
C GLY A 34 148.55 -26.32 58.60
N GLN A 35 148.88 -25.04 58.42
CA GLN A 35 147.92 -23.95 58.19
C GLN A 35 147.06 -24.13 56.92
N PRO A 36 147.60 -24.49 55.73
CA PRO A 36 146.77 -24.61 54.52
C PRO A 36 145.76 -25.75 54.58
N PHE A 37 146.03 -26.84 55.32
CA PHE A 37 145.05 -27.91 55.52
C PHE A 37 143.92 -27.46 56.46
N LEU A 38 144.26 -26.70 57.51
CA LEU A 38 143.30 -26.12 58.43
C LEU A 38 142.41 -25.08 57.72
N ASP A 39 142.99 -24.19 56.91
CA ASP A 39 142.27 -23.18 56.13
C ASP A 39 141.32 -23.84 55.10
N VAL A 40 141.77 -24.90 54.42
CA VAL A 40 140.94 -25.67 53.47
C VAL A 40 139.82 -26.42 54.19
N TRP A 41 140.09 -26.95 55.38
CA TRP A 41 139.09 -27.65 56.19
C TRP A 41 138.05 -26.70 56.77
N GLU A 42 138.47 -25.53 57.27
CA GLU A 42 137.58 -24.47 57.75
C GLU A 42 136.71 -23.93 56.60
N ALA A 43 137.30 -23.71 55.42
CA ALA A 43 136.56 -23.31 54.23
C ALA A 43 135.55 -24.37 53.74
N LEU A 44 135.91 -25.65 53.79
CA LEU A 44 135.01 -26.75 53.44
C LEU A 44 133.86 -26.88 54.46
N THR A 45 134.18 -26.73 55.75
CA THR A 45 133.20 -26.79 56.84
C THR A 45 132.24 -25.61 56.78
N SER A 46 132.75 -24.40 56.50
CA SER A 46 131.94 -23.21 56.25
C SER A 46 131.03 -23.40 55.03
N GLY A 47 131.58 -23.87 53.90
CA GLY A 47 130.79 -24.10 52.69
C GLY A 47 129.72 -25.19 52.83
N LEU A 48 129.98 -26.21 53.66
CA LEU A 48 128.97 -27.22 54.01
C LEU A 48 127.87 -26.64 54.90
N SER A 49 128.23 -25.77 55.85
CA SER A 49 127.26 -25.03 56.67
C SER A 49 126.39 -24.12 55.81
N ASP A 50 126.99 -23.34 54.91
CA ASP A 50 126.27 -22.44 54.00
C ASP A 50 125.33 -23.24 53.08
N LEU A 51 125.76 -24.41 52.58
CA LEU A 51 124.91 -25.27 51.78
C LEU A 51 123.73 -25.82 52.60
N GLN A 52 123.97 -26.22 53.84
CA GLN A 52 122.89 -26.68 54.73
C GLN A 52 121.89 -25.56 55.02
N ASP A 53 122.38 -24.36 55.35
CA ASP A 53 121.51 -23.19 55.58
C ASP A 53 120.69 -22.83 54.33
N ASN A 54 121.29 -22.93 53.14
CA ASN A 54 120.57 -22.73 51.87
C ASN A 54 119.53 -23.81 51.59
N ILE A 55 119.82 -25.09 51.93
CA ILE A 55 118.87 -26.20 51.78
C ILE A 55 117.71 -26.01 52.74
N ASP A 56 117.97 -25.70 54.01
CA ASP A 56 116.95 -25.47 55.03
C ASP A 56 116.07 -24.27 54.65
N ALA A 57 116.68 -23.20 54.11
CA ALA A 57 115.95 -22.04 53.60
C ALA A 57 115.07 -22.36 52.38
N GLU A 58 115.57 -23.14 51.42
CA GLU A 58 114.80 -23.58 50.25
C GLU A 58 113.68 -24.54 50.66
N GLU A 59 113.92 -25.47 51.58
CA GLU A 59 112.89 -26.37 52.13
C GLU A 59 111.78 -25.57 52.81
N ALA A 60 112.12 -24.60 53.66
CA ALA A 60 111.16 -23.73 54.30
C ALA A 60 110.37 -22.87 53.28
N ALA A 61 111.05 -22.35 52.25
CA ALA A 61 110.41 -21.57 51.18
C ALA A 61 109.45 -22.43 50.34
N ARG A 62 109.82 -23.68 50.05
CA ARG A 62 108.97 -24.64 49.34
C ARG A 62 107.74 -25.04 50.13
N ILE A 63 107.90 -25.35 51.42
CA ILE A 63 106.77 -25.66 52.31
C ILE A 63 105.80 -24.47 52.34
N ALA A 64 106.30 -23.24 52.55
CA ALA A 64 105.44 -22.05 52.57
C ALA A 64 104.73 -21.79 51.23
N ALA A 65 105.39 -22.06 50.10
CA ALA A 65 104.78 -21.93 48.78
C ALA A 65 103.70 -23.00 48.53
N ASP A 66 103.95 -24.25 48.94
CA ASP A 66 102.99 -25.34 48.83
C ASP A 66 101.77 -25.11 49.74
N ASP A 67 101.98 -24.63 50.97
CA ASP A 67 100.90 -24.23 51.89
C ASP A 67 100.06 -23.11 51.27
N THR A 68 100.70 -22.08 50.69
CA THR A 68 100.00 -20.98 50.01
C THR A 68 99.20 -21.48 48.81
N LEU A 69 99.74 -22.43 48.04
CA LEU A 69 99.05 -23.02 46.91
C LEU A 69 97.85 -23.85 47.37
N GLN A 70 98.00 -24.64 48.43
CA GLN A 70 96.92 -25.42 49.01
C GLN A 70 95.78 -24.51 49.52
N ASP A 71 96.11 -23.45 50.26
CA ASP A 71 95.13 -22.47 50.72
C ASP A 71 94.37 -21.82 49.55
N ASN A 72 95.07 -21.49 48.45
CA ASN A 72 94.43 -20.93 47.25
C ASN A 72 93.53 -21.94 46.53
N ILE A 73 93.93 -23.22 46.48
CA ILE A 73 93.13 -24.30 45.89
C ILE A 73 91.87 -24.53 46.71
N ASP A 74 91.99 -24.61 48.04
CA ASP A 74 90.86 -24.81 48.96
C ASP A 74 89.88 -23.62 48.88
N ALA A 75 90.40 -22.39 48.79
CA ALA A 75 89.58 -21.20 48.62
C ALA A 75 88.84 -21.18 47.26
N GLU A 76 89.50 -21.55 46.17
CA GLU A 76 88.88 -21.65 44.84
C GLU A 76 87.85 -22.78 44.79
N GLU A 77 88.13 -23.94 45.38
CA GLU A 77 87.18 -25.06 45.49
C GLU A 77 85.92 -24.62 46.24
N ALA A 78 86.08 -23.96 47.41
CA ALA A 78 84.95 -23.44 48.16
C ALA A 78 84.16 -22.37 47.38
N ALA A 79 84.83 -21.48 46.66
CA ALA A 79 84.20 -20.46 45.84
C ALA A 79 83.42 -21.08 44.66
N ARG A 80 83.99 -22.09 44.00
CA ARG A 80 83.36 -22.84 42.91
C ARG A 80 82.12 -23.60 43.38
N ILE A 81 82.21 -24.30 44.52
CA ILE A 81 81.05 -25.00 45.11
C ILE A 81 79.93 -24.00 45.41
N ALA A 82 80.23 -22.88 46.08
CA ALA A 82 79.22 -21.88 46.40
C ALA A 82 78.57 -21.24 45.16
N ALA A 83 79.36 -21.03 44.10
CA ALA A 83 78.87 -20.51 42.83
C ALA A 83 77.98 -21.52 42.10
N ASP A 84 78.38 -22.80 42.09
CA ASP A 84 77.61 -23.88 41.46
C ASP A 84 76.30 -24.13 42.22
N ASP A 85 76.31 -24.10 43.56
CA ASP A 85 75.10 -24.17 44.40
C ASP A 85 74.15 -23.00 44.10
N THR A 86 74.67 -21.77 44.03
CA THR A 86 73.88 -20.58 43.70
C THR A 86 73.27 -20.68 42.30
N LEU A 87 74.01 -21.23 41.33
CA LEU A 87 73.51 -21.43 39.97
C LEU A 87 72.41 -22.48 39.94
N GLN A 88 72.57 -23.58 40.67
CA GLN A 88 71.56 -24.63 40.77
C GLN A 88 70.28 -24.10 41.40
N ASP A 89 70.37 -23.35 42.51
CA ASP A 89 69.21 -22.72 43.15
C ASP A 89 68.47 -21.77 42.19
N ASN A 90 69.20 -20.99 41.40
CA ASN A 90 68.60 -20.10 40.40
C ASN A 90 67.94 -20.86 39.26
N ILE A 91 68.53 -21.98 38.80
CA ILE A 91 67.95 -22.84 37.76
C ILE A 91 66.66 -23.49 38.27
N ASP A 92 66.67 -24.05 39.47
CA ASP A 92 65.51 -24.70 40.09
C ASP A 92 64.38 -23.69 40.33
N ALA A 93 64.72 -22.48 40.76
CA ALA A 93 63.74 -21.40 40.93
C ALA A 93 63.11 -20.94 39.61
N GLU A 94 63.91 -20.79 38.54
CA GLU A 94 63.40 -20.43 37.22
C GLU A 94 62.57 -21.56 36.60
N GLU A 95 62.98 -22.83 36.76
CA GLU A 95 62.20 -23.98 36.32
C GLU A 95 60.83 -24.01 37.01
N ALA A 96 60.79 -23.86 38.33
CA ALA A 96 59.54 -23.80 39.09
C ALA A 96 58.66 -22.62 38.67
N ALA A 97 59.24 -21.44 38.43
CA ALA A 97 58.52 -20.25 37.98
C ALA A 97 57.93 -20.44 36.56
N ARG A 98 58.69 -21.04 35.64
CA ARG A 98 58.25 -21.34 34.28
C ARG A 98 57.13 -22.37 34.25
N ILE A 99 57.25 -23.45 35.04
CA ILE A 99 56.18 -24.45 35.18
C ILE A 99 54.89 -23.79 35.68
N ALA A 100 54.95 -23.01 36.76
CA ALA A 100 53.78 -22.35 37.31
C ALA A 100 53.14 -21.33 36.33
N ALA A 101 53.96 -20.62 35.55
CA ALA A 101 53.48 -19.70 34.53
C ALA A 101 52.82 -20.44 33.35
N ASP A 102 53.41 -21.55 32.92
CA ASP A 102 52.87 -22.36 31.82
C ASP A 102 51.55 -23.06 32.25
N ASP A 103 51.45 -23.55 33.49
CA ASP A 103 50.21 -24.08 34.07
C ASP A 103 49.10 -23.01 34.12
N THR A 104 49.44 -21.80 34.59
CA THR A 104 48.49 -20.68 34.63
C THR A 104 48.02 -20.28 33.23
N LEU A 105 48.92 -20.31 32.24
CA LEU A 105 48.58 -20.01 30.86
C LEU A 105 47.66 -21.10 30.28
N GLN A 106 47.94 -22.37 30.56
CA GLN A 106 47.11 -23.48 30.11
C GLN A 106 45.70 -23.41 30.71
N ASP A 107 45.58 -23.16 32.01
CA ASP A 107 44.28 -22.99 32.68
C ASP A 107 43.47 -21.84 32.06
N ASN A 108 44.13 -20.72 31.73
CA ASN A 108 43.47 -19.59 31.07
C ASN A 108 43.02 -19.93 29.64
N ILE A 109 43.82 -20.69 28.89
CA ILE A 109 43.49 -21.13 27.53
C ILE A 109 42.29 -22.08 27.59
N ASP A 110 42.30 -23.06 28.48
CA ASP A 110 41.21 -24.03 28.64
C ASP A 110 39.91 -23.35 29.07
N ALA A 111 40.00 -22.36 29.98
CA ALA A 111 38.85 -21.58 30.42
C ALA A 111 38.26 -20.72 29.29
N GLU A 112 39.09 -20.07 28.48
CA GLU A 112 38.65 -19.28 27.33
C GLU A 112 38.05 -20.17 26.23
N GLU A 113 38.66 -21.32 25.95
CA GLU A 113 38.12 -22.30 25.00
C GLU A 113 36.72 -22.76 25.44
N ALA A 114 36.56 -23.15 26.71
CA ALA A 114 35.26 -23.56 27.25
C ALA A 114 34.23 -22.42 27.19
N ALA A 115 34.63 -21.18 27.50
CA ALA A 115 33.76 -20.01 27.45
C ALA A 115 33.32 -19.70 26.01
N ARG A 116 34.23 -19.79 25.03
CA ARG A 116 33.95 -19.59 23.61
C ARG A 116 33.01 -20.65 23.06
N ILE A 117 33.23 -21.93 23.37
CA ILE A 117 32.34 -23.03 22.97
C ILE A 117 30.93 -22.79 23.53
N ALA A 118 30.80 -22.50 24.83
CA ALA A 118 29.49 -22.26 25.43
C ALA A 118 28.76 -21.03 24.83
N ALA A 119 29.50 -19.97 24.50
CA ALA A 119 28.95 -18.79 23.84
C ALA A 119 28.51 -19.08 22.40
N ASP A 120 29.30 -19.85 21.64
CA ASP A 120 28.98 -20.23 20.27
C ASP A 120 27.77 -21.19 20.23
N ASP A 121 27.67 -22.14 21.16
CA ASP A 121 26.49 -23.01 21.33
C ASP A 121 25.23 -22.20 21.66
N THR A 122 25.32 -21.26 22.60
CA THR A 122 24.21 -20.36 22.96
C THR A 122 23.77 -19.51 21.77
N LEU A 123 24.72 -19.02 20.97
CA LEU A 123 24.41 -18.25 19.78
C LEU A 123 23.71 -19.11 18.73
N GLN A 124 24.18 -20.34 18.51
CA GLN A 124 23.57 -21.27 17.57
C GLN A 124 22.13 -21.62 17.98
N ASP A 125 21.89 -21.94 19.25
CA ASP A 125 20.54 -22.21 19.78
C ASP A 125 19.59 -21.02 19.57
N ASN A 126 20.07 -19.79 19.77
CA ASN A 126 19.28 -18.58 19.53
C ASN A 126 18.97 -18.36 18.04
N ILE A 127 19.94 -18.66 17.16
CA ILE A 127 19.74 -18.56 15.70
C ILE A 127 18.71 -19.58 15.25
N ASP A 128 18.82 -20.83 15.68
CA ASP A 128 17.90 -21.92 15.32
C ASP A 128 16.48 -21.62 15.83
N ALA A 129 16.35 -21.08 17.05
CA ALA A 129 15.08 -20.68 17.62
C ALA A 129 14.42 -19.52 16.85
N GLU A 130 15.19 -18.50 16.46
CA GLU A 130 14.69 -17.37 15.66
C GLU A 130 14.31 -17.81 14.23
N GLU A 131 15.11 -18.68 13.61
CA GLU A 131 14.80 -19.27 12.30
C GLU A 131 13.45 -20.01 12.36
N ALA A 132 13.26 -20.89 13.34
CA ALA A 132 12.01 -21.61 13.53
C ALA A 132 10.82 -20.68 13.79
N ALA A 133 11.01 -19.64 14.60
CA ALA A 133 9.98 -18.65 14.90
C ALA A 133 9.58 -17.84 13.66
N ARG A 134 10.56 -17.42 12.84
CA ARG A 134 10.32 -16.69 11.58
C ARG A 134 9.61 -17.55 10.54
N ILE A 135 10.02 -18.81 10.36
CA ILE A 135 9.33 -19.75 9.47
C ILE A 135 7.87 -19.91 9.89
N ALA A 136 7.60 -20.19 11.17
CA ALA A 136 6.23 -20.37 11.66
C ALA A 136 5.37 -19.11 11.51
N ALA A 137 5.96 -17.93 11.71
CA ALA A 137 5.28 -16.65 11.52
C ALA A 137 4.97 -16.38 10.04
N ASP A 138 5.91 -16.69 9.15
CA ASP A 138 5.73 -16.50 7.70
C ASP A 138 4.68 -17.50 7.15
N ASP A 139 4.66 -18.75 7.62
CA ASP A 139 3.61 -19.74 7.31
C ASP A 139 2.23 -19.26 7.77
N THR A 140 2.12 -18.77 9.01
CA THR A 140 0.86 -18.23 9.55
C THR A 140 0.38 -17.02 8.74
N LEU A 141 1.29 -16.15 8.31
CA LEU A 141 0.94 -15.01 7.48
C LEU A 141 0.45 -15.45 6.11
N GLN A 142 1.10 -16.44 5.49
CA GLN A 142 0.69 -16.98 4.20
C GLN A 142 -0.71 -17.62 4.28
N ASP A 143 -0.97 -18.43 5.30
CA ASP A 143 -2.29 -19.04 5.53
C ASP A 143 -3.40 -17.98 5.68
N ASN A 144 -3.11 -16.88 6.39
CA ASN A 144 -4.05 -15.77 6.55
C ASN A 144 -4.31 -15.03 5.24
N ILE A 145 -3.28 -14.84 4.41
CA ILE A 145 -3.40 -14.20 3.10
C ILE A 145 -4.27 -15.06 2.17
N ASP A 146 -3.99 -16.37 2.11
CA ASP A 146 -4.72 -17.31 1.26
C ASP A 146 -6.19 -17.42 1.70
N ALA A 147 -6.46 -17.42 3.02
CA ALA A 147 -7.80 -17.43 3.57
C ALA A 147 -8.59 -16.16 3.23
N GLU A 148 -7.97 -14.98 3.34
CA GLU A 148 -8.60 -13.70 2.99
C GLU A 148 -8.85 -13.59 1.48
N GLU A 149 -7.90 -14.04 0.65
CA GLU A 149 -8.08 -14.09 -0.81
C GLU A 149 -9.29 -14.96 -1.17
N ALA A 150 -9.39 -16.16 -0.61
CA ALA A 150 -10.52 -17.06 -0.83
C ALA A 150 -11.85 -16.46 -0.36
N ALA A 151 -11.85 -15.79 0.81
CA ALA A 151 -13.05 -15.13 1.35
C ALA A 151 -13.51 -13.95 0.47
N ARG A 152 -12.56 -13.14 -0.03
CA ARG A 152 -12.84 -12.02 -0.94
C ARG A 152 -13.39 -12.49 -2.28
N ILE A 153 -12.80 -13.53 -2.88
CA ILE A 153 -13.29 -14.13 -4.13
C ILE A 153 -14.73 -14.64 -3.93
N ALA A 154 -15.00 -15.41 -2.88
CA ALA A 154 -16.35 -15.93 -2.63
C ALA A 154 -17.40 -14.83 -2.39
N ALA A 155 -17.00 -13.74 -1.72
CA ALA A 155 -17.88 -12.59 -1.49
C ALA A 155 -18.15 -11.82 -2.80
N ASP A 156 -17.13 -11.62 -3.64
CA ASP A 156 -17.26 -10.93 -4.92
C ASP A 156 -18.12 -11.77 -5.90
N ASP A 157 -17.96 -13.09 -5.94
CA ASP A 157 -18.81 -14.02 -6.71
C ASP A 157 -20.28 -13.93 -6.26
N THR A 158 -20.52 -13.97 -4.94
CA THR A 158 -21.88 -13.85 -4.38
C THR A 158 -22.51 -12.49 -4.73
N LEU A 159 -21.72 -11.42 -4.72
CA LEU A 159 -22.20 -10.09 -5.09
C LEU A 159 -22.56 -10.04 -6.58
N GLN A 160 -21.73 -10.64 -7.45
CA GLN A 160 -21.99 -10.70 -8.88
C GLN A 160 -23.28 -11.48 -9.18
N ASP A 161 -23.48 -12.64 -8.55
CA ASP A 161 -24.71 -13.44 -8.68
C ASP A 161 -25.96 -12.63 -8.28
N ASN A 162 -25.88 -11.86 -7.20
CA ASN A 162 -26.98 -11.01 -6.75
C ASN A 162 -27.27 -9.86 -7.72
N ILE A 163 -26.23 -9.26 -8.31
CA ILE A 163 -26.37 -8.20 -9.32
C ILE A 163 -27.05 -8.75 -10.57
N ASP A 164 -26.58 -9.90 -11.07
CA ASP A 164 -27.14 -10.54 -12.26
C ASP A 164 -28.60 -10.94 -12.04
N ALA A 165 -28.94 -11.45 -10.85
CA ALA A 165 -30.31 -11.79 -10.48
C ALA A 165 -31.24 -10.56 -10.42
N GLU A 166 -30.77 -9.44 -9.83
CA GLU A 166 -31.55 -8.20 -9.78
C GLU A 166 -31.70 -7.57 -11.17
N GLU A 167 -30.66 -7.59 -12.00
CA GLU A 167 -30.72 -7.15 -13.40
C GLU A 167 -31.80 -7.92 -14.16
N ALA A 168 -31.79 -9.25 -14.08
CA ALA A 168 -32.79 -10.10 -14.72
C ALA A 168 -34.21 -9.82 -14.20
N ALA A 169 -34.37 -9.62 -12.88
CA ALA A 169 -35.66 -9.31 -12.27
C ALA A 169 -36.21 -7.94 -12.73
N ARG A 170 -35.34 -6.92 -12.86
CA ARG A 170 -35.73 -5.59 -13.33
C ARG A 170 -36.09 -5.58 -14.80
N ILE A 171 -35.34 -6.30 -15.65
CA ILE A 171 -35.70 -6.48 -17.06
C ILE A 171 -37.09 -7.12 -17.18
N ALA A 172 -37.35 -8.21 -16.45
CA ALA A 172 -38.65 -8.89 -16.51
C ALA A 172 -39.82 -8.00 -16.00
N ALA A 173 -39.56 -7.20 -14.97
CA ALA A 173 -40.55 -6.26 -14.44
C ALA A 173 -40.84 -5.12 -15.43
N ASP A 174 -39.81 -4.57 -16.07
CA ASP A 174 -39.92 -3.50 -17.07
C ASP A 174 -40.64 -4.02 -18.33
N ASP A 175 -40.35 -5.24 -18.80
CA ASP A 175 -41.09 -5.90 -19.89
C ASP A 175 -42.57 -6.07 -19.55
N THR A 176 -42.88 -6.56 -18.34
CA THR A 176 -44.27 -6.70 -17.86
C THR A 176 -44.99 -5.35 -17.80
N LEU A 177 -44.29 -4.30 -17.37
CA LEU A 177 -44.87 -2.95 -17.33
C LEU A 177 -45.14 -2.43 -18.75
N GLN A 178 -44.22 -2.65 -19.69
CA GLN A 178 -44.41 -2.26 -21.09
C GLN A 178 -45.61 -2.99 -21.72
N ASP A 179 -45.74 -4.30 -21.51
CA ASP A 179 -46.89 -5.08 -21.98
C ASP A 179 -48.23 -4.53 -21.43
N ASN A 180 -48.26 -4.14 -20.15
CA ASN A 180 -49.45 -3.55 -19.54
C ASN A 180 -49.78 -2.16 -20.12
N ILE A 181 -48.76 -1.35 -20.41
CA ILE A 181 -48.93 -0.04 -21.05
C ILE A 181 -49.49 -0.21 -22.46
N ASP A 182 -48.93 -1.11 -23.26
CA ASP A 182 -49.37 -1.39 -24.63
C ASP A 182 -50.81 -1.92 -24.64
N ALA A 183 -51.16 -2.78 -23.68
CA ALA A 183 -52.52 -3.29 -23.54
C ALA A 183 -53.54 -2.19 -23.17
N GLU A 184 -53.19 -1.29 -22.25
CA GLU A 184 -54.04 -0.15 -21.89
C GLU A 184 -54.18 0.85 -23.05
N GLU A 185 -53.09 1.14 -23.77
CA GLU A 185 -53.13 1.98 -24.97
C GLU A 185 -54.11 1.40 -26.00
N ALA A 186 -53.99 0.10 -26.32
CA ALA A 186 -54.89 -0.57 -27.25
C ALA A 186 -56.36 -0.55 -26.77
N ALA A 187 -56.59 -0.76 -25.47
CA ALA A 187 -57.94 -0.72 -24.89
C ALA A 187 -58.54 0.69 -24.97
N ARG A 188 -57.74 1.74 -24.73
CA ARG A 188 -58.18 3.14 -24.83
C ARG A 188 -58.50 3.54 -26.26
N ILE A 189 -57.66 3.16 -27.22
CA ILE A 189 -57.93 3.38 -28.65
C ILE A 189 -59.26 2.72 -29.04
N ALA A 190 -59.47 1.45 -28.68
CA ALA A 190 -60.71 0.75 -29.02
C ALA A 190 -61.96 1.36 -28.36
N ALA A 191 -61.83 1.85 -27.13
CA ALA A 191 -62.92 2.54 -26.43
C ALA A 191 -63.23 3.89 -27.07
N ASP A 192 -62.21 4.66 -27.46
CA ASP A 192 -62.36 5.95 -28.13
C ASP A 192 -62.97 5.77 -29.53
N ASP A 193 -62.55 4.74 -30.29
CA ASP A 193 -63.15 4.37 -31.57
C ASP A 193 -64.64 4.00 -31.40
N THR A 194 -64.96 3.20 -30.39
CA THR A 194 -66.36 2.84 -30.07
C THR A 194 -67.19 4.07 -29.70
N LEU A 195 -66.62 5.01 -28.96
CA LEU A 195 -67.29 6.26 -28.60
C LEU A 195 -67.52 7.12 -29.85
N GLN A 196 -66.52 7.21 -30.74
CA GLN A 196 -66.61 7.93 -31.99
C GLN A 196 -67.70 7.35 -32.90
N ASP A 197 -67.74 6.02 -33.06
CA ASP A 197 -68.80 5.33 -33.80
C ASP A 197 -70.20 5.60 -33.22
N ASN A 198 -70.32 5.61 -31.89
CA ASN A 198 -71.59 5.94 -31.23
C ASN A 198 -72.02 7.39 -31.46
N ILE A 199 -71.08 8.34 -31.47
CA ILE A 199 -71.34 9.75 -31.77
C ILE A 199 -71.79 9.91 -33.22
N ASP A 200 -71.08 9.28 -34.15
CA ASP A 200 -71.39 9.36 -35.59
C ASP A 200 -72.72 8.66 -35.91
N GLY A 201 -73.02 7.53 -35.24
CA GLY A 201 -74.31 6.85 -35.36
C GLY A 201 -75.50 7.60 -34.75
N MET A 202 -75.25 8.57 -33.85
CA MET A 202 -76.28 9.46 -33.30
C MET A 202 -76.61 10.64 -34.21
N ASP A 203 -75.87 10.85 -35.31
CA ASP A 203 -76.24 11.85 -36.33
C ASP A 203 -77.50 11.36 -37.07
N ASP A 204 -78.67 11.79 -36.60
CA ASP A 204 -79.97 11.53 -37.22
C ASP A 204 -80.26 12.45 -38.43
N GLY A 205 -79.21 13.10 -38.96
CA GLY A 205 -79.26 13.98 -40.13
C GLY A 205 -79.91 15.33 -39.86
N ARG A 206 -80.25 15.63 -38.59
CA ARG A 206 -80.70 16.97 -38.18
C ARG A 206 -79.59 17.98 -38.39
N SER A 207 -79.91 19.08 -39.04
CA SER A 207 -78.94 20.16 -39.24
C SER A 207 -79.53 21.50 -38.83
N VAL A 208 -78.69 22.33 -38.22
CA VAL A 208 -79.02 23.74 -37.96
C VAL A 208 -78.12 24.59 -38.83
N LYS A 209 -78.71 25.34 -39.74
CA LYS A 209 -77.99 26.29 -40.59
C LYS A 209 -78.34 27.71 -40.15
N VAL A 210 -77.31 28.54 -40.00
CA VAL A 210 -77.45 29.96 -39.65
C VAL A 210 -76.93 30.80 -40.80
N PHE A 211 -77.78 31.70 -41.32
CA PHE A 211 -77.42 32.63 -42.37
C PHE A 211 -77.55 34.06 -41.85
N THR A 212 -76.60 34.92 -42.17
CA THR A 212 -76.65 36.34 -41.83
C THR A 212 -76.43 37.18 -43.06
N GLY A 213 -77.00 38.39 -43.07
CA GLY A 213 -76.78 39.31 -44.17
C GLY A 213 -77.47 40.65 -43.97
N THR A 214 -77.38 41.50 -44.99
CA THR A 214 -77.96 42.84 -45.00
C THR A 214 -78.95 43.00 -46.15
N LEU A 215 -80.07 43.66 -45.87
CA LEU A 215 -81.01 44.19 -46.86
C LEU A 215 -81.18 45.67 -46.55
N LEU A 216 -80.90 46.54 -47.51
CA LEU A 216 -80.79 47.98 -47.29
C LEU A 216 -81.99 48.73 -47.87
N ASN A 217 -82.47 48.28 -49.02
CA ASN A 217 -83.49 48.98 -49.80
C ASN A 217 -84.77 48.14 -49.95
N PRO A 218 -85.94 48.80 -50.04
CA PRO A 218 -87.17 48.13 -50.47
C PRO A 218 -86.96 47.43 -51.83
N GLY A 219 -87.31 46.15 -51.91
CA GLY A 219 -87.09 45.27 -53.05
C GLY A 219 -85.86 44.37 -52.92
N ASP A 220 -84.93 44.66 -52.00
CA ASP A 220 -83.77 43.81 -51.77
C ASP A 220 -84.25 42.43 -51.28
N THR A 221 -83.68 41.39 -51.87
CA THR A 221 -83.97 39.99 -51.56
C THR A 221 -82.68 39.26 -51.22
N ALA A 222 -82.71 38.48 -50.13
CA ALA A 222 -81.73 37.44 -49.87
C ALA A 222 -82.37 36.05 -50.00
N THR A 223 -81.70 35.15 -50.71
CA THR A 223 -82.13 33.76 -50.85
C THR A 223 -81.01 32.83 -50.40
N HIS A 224 -81.33 31.87 -49.53
CA HIS A 224 -80.39 30.85 -49.05
C HIS A 224 -80.97 29.45 -49.23
N THR A 225 -80.19 28.53 -49.79
CA THR A 225 -80.57 27.10 -49.83
C THR A 225 -80.42 26.50 -48.42
N LEU A 226 -81.54 26.05 -47.87
CA LEU A 226 -81.60 25.41 -46.55
C LEU A 226 -81.27 23.93 -46.65
N TYR A 227 -81.86 23.24 -47.62
CA TYR A 227 -81.67 21.81 -47.82
C TYR A 227 -81.94 21.45 -49.28
N THR A 228 -81.27 20.42 -49.80
CA THR A 228 -81.49 19.90 -51.16
C THR A 228 -82.14 18.54 -51.05
N GLN A 229 -83.45 18.48 -51.32
CA GLN A 229 -84.24 17.26 -51.19
C GLN A 229 -84.15 16.43 -52.47
N SER A 230 -83.23 15.47 -52.48
CA SER A 230 -82.96 14.64 -53.67
C SER A 230 -83.90 13.44 -53.79
N ASN A 231 -84.44 12.95 -52.67
CA ASN A 231 -85.28 11.74 -52.58
C ASN A 231 -86.73 12.07 -52.20
N HIS A 232 -87.58 11.04 -52.12
CA HIS A 232 -89.01 11.13 -51.75
C HIS A 232 -89.23 11.20 -50.23
N ASP A 233 -88.35 11.88 -49.51
CA ASP A 233 -88.40 11.95 -48.05
C ASP A 233 -89.41 13.01 -47.60
N SER A 234 -89.80 13.01 -46.34
CA SER A 234 -90.63 14.06 -45.74
C SER A 234 -89.90 14.59 -44.53
N SER A 235 -89.74 15.90 -44.46
CA SER A 235 -88.84 16.52 -43.50
C SER A 235 -89.50 17.72 -42.84
N TYR A 236 -89.02 18.05 -41.66
CA TYR A 236 -89.48 19.18 -40.87
C TYR A 236 -88.46 20.32 -40.89
N LEU A 237 -88.95 21.53 -41.16
CA LEU A 237 -88.18 22.76 -41.12
C LEU A 237 -88.79 23.72 -40.09
N GLU A 238 -88.02 24.07 -39.07
CA GLU A 238 -88.28 25.23 -38.22
C GLU A 238 -87.43 26.40 -38.74
N LEU A 239 -88.08 27.50 -39.13
CA LEU A 239 -87.42 28.70 -39.61
C LEU A 239 -87.66 29.86 -38.65
N LEU A 240 -86.56 30.41 -38.14
CA LEU A 240 -86.55 31.65 -37.37
C LEU A 240 -85.83 32.74 -38.17
N VAL A 241 -86.51 33.85 -38.46
CA VAL A 241 -85.88 35.04 -39.04
C VAL A 241 -85.93 36.17 -38.03
N LEU A 242 -84.75 36.60 -37.64
CA LEU A 242 -84.51 37.72 -36.78
C LEU A 242 -84.07 38.89 -37.66
N VAL A 243 -84.62 40.08 -37.39
CA VAL A 243 -84.22 41.30 -38.09
C VAL A 243 -83.93 42.38 -37.06
N HIS A 244 -82.91 43.19 -37.32
CA HIS A 244 -82.67 44.41 -36.57
C HIS A 244 -82.30 45.58 -37.49
N ASP A 245 -82.54 46.78 -36.99
CA ASP A 245 -82.02 48.01 -37.61
C ASP A 245 -80.57 48.25 -37.15
N GLY A 246 -79.80 48.98 -37.96
CA GLY A 246 -78.38 49.26 -37.70
C GLY A 246 -78.08 50.06 -36.43
N ASN A 247 -79.09 50.60 -35.74
CA ASN A 247 -78.94 51.35 -34.48
C ASN A 247 -79.32 50.51 -33.25
N SER A 248 -79.78 49.28 -33.48
CA SER A 248 -80.19 48.31 -32.46
C SER A 248 -79.27 47.09 -32.53
N ASN A 249 -78.56 46.78 -31.45
CA ASN A 249 -77.81 45.51 -31.33
C ASN A 249 -78.70 44.35 -30.86
N THR A 250 -80.02 44.53 -30.85
CA THR A 250 -80.99 43.51 -30.44
C THR A 250 -81.74 42.99 -31.64
N ASN A 251 -81.47 41.72 -31.98
CA ASN A 251 -82.24 40.93 -32.92
C ASN A 251 -83.70 40.82 -32.46
N ARG A 252 -84.65 41.21 -33.31
CA ARG A 252 -86.08 41.07 -33.04
C ARG A 252 -86.61 39.90 -33.86
N LEU A 253 -87.41 39.02 -33.22
CA LEU A 253 -88.08 37.93 -33.92
C LEU A 253 -89.07 38.51 -34.93
N TYR A 254 -88.77 38.34 -36.21
CA TYR A 254 -89.60 38.83 -37.30
C TYR A 254 -90.55 37.74 -37.79
N HIS A 255 -89.99 36.57 -38.07
CA HIS A 255 -90.72 35.41 -38.58
C HIS A 255 -90.35 34.17 -37.78
N HIS A 256 -91.35 33.40 -37.36
CA HIS A 256 -91.21 32.01 -36.94
C HIS A 256 -92.23 31.17 -37.71
N GLY A 257 -91.75 30.24 -38.53
CA GLY A 257 -92.60 29.29 -39.24
C GLY A 257 -92.11 27.86 -39.09
N GLU A 258 -93.07 26.93 -38.99
CA GLU A 258 -92.85 25.49 -38.97
C GLU A 258 -93.46 24.88 -40.22
N TYR A 259 -92.67 24.12 -40.96
CA TYR A 259 -93.01 23.63 -42.28
C TYR A 259 -92.70 22.14 -42.42
N ALA A 260 -93.64 21.39 -42.97
CA ALA A 260 -93.34 20.08 -43.56
C ALA A 260 -92.97 20.28 -45.03
N TRP A 261 -91.90 19.63 -45.45
CA TRP A 261 -91.47 19.58 -46.83
C TRP A 261 -91.44 18.14 -47.30
N TYR A 262 -92.14 17.85 -48.39
CA TYR A 262 -92.22 16.51 -48.96
C TYR A 262 -92.19 16.58 -50.48
N ARG A 263 -91.74 15.51 -51.13
CA ARG A 263 -91.61 15.47 -52.59
C ARG A 263 -92.30 14.26 -53.19
N GLU A 264 -93.35 14.52 -53.97
CA GLU A 264 -94.08 13.49 -54.72
C GLU A 264 -93.48 13.30 -56.12
N TRP A 265 -92.87 12.15 -56.38
CA TRP A 265 -92.35 11.79 -57.71
C TRP A 265 -91.42 12.88 -58.30
N THR A 266 -91.53 13.16 -59.58
CA THR A 266 -90.69 14.15 -60.27
C THR A 266 -91.05 15.60 -59.96
N ASN A 267 -92.03 15.86 -59.07
CA ASN A 267 -92.44 17.22 -58.74
C ASN A 267 -91.38 17.93 -57.89
N PRO A 268 -91.30 19.28 -57.93
CA PRO A 268 -90.51 20.05 -56.97
C PRO A 268 -90.98 19.78 -55.52
N PRO A 269 -90.10 19.97 -54.51
CA PRO A 269 -90.47 19.92 -53.11
C PRO A 269 -91.71 20.77 -52.81
N THR A 270 -92.66 20.18 -52.08
CA THR A 270 -93.94 20.80 -51.74
C THR A 270 -93.94 21.16 -50.26
N LYS A 271 -94.37 22.39 -49.97
CA LYS A 271 -94.47 22.93 -48.62
C LYS A 271 -95.87 22.73 -48.06
N GLN A 272 -95.95 22.23 -46.83
CA GLN A 272 -97.13 22.33 -45.98
C GLN A 272 -96.80 23.12 -44.72
N VAL A 273 -97.63 24.12 -44.42
CA VAL A 273 -97.50 24.94 -43.22
C VAL A 273 -98.13 24.17 -42.04
N LEU A 274 -97.37 23.92 -40.99
CA LEU A 274 -97.80 23.08 -39.85
C LEU A 274 -98.44 23.87 -38.71
N GLY A 275 -98.20 25.17 -38.64
CA GLY A 275 -98.84 26.10 -37.71
C GLY A 275 -98.92 27.49 -38.32
N THR A 276 -99.78 28.38 -37.79
CA THR A 276 -99.85 29.76 -38.27
C THR A 276 -98.50 30.44 -38.05
N PRO A 277 -97.78 30.87 -39.11
CA PRO A 277 -96.48 31.51 -38.93
C PRO A 277 -96.64 32.76 -38.08
N ILE A 278 -95.74 32.94 -37.13
CA ILE A 278 -95.67 34.19 -36.37
C ILE A 278 -94.92 35.17 -37.24
N ASP A 279 -95.66 36.06 -37.85
CA ASP A 279 -95.11 37.26 -38.47
C ASP A 279 -95.42 38.43 -37.54
N THR A 280 -94.41 38.94 -36.83
CA THR A 280 -94.52 40.19 -36.05
C THR A 280 -94.55 41.42 -36.97
N SER A 281 -94.97 41.20 -38.22
CA SER A 281 -94.76 42.07 -39.35
C SER A 281 -95.31 43.46 -39.05
N THR A 282 -94.40 44.42 -39.06
CA THR A 282 -94.73 45.83 -39.27
C THR A 282 -94.96 46.14 -40.76
N GLY A 283 -95.15 45.10 -41.59
CA GLY A 283 -95.24 45.18 -43.06
C GLY A 283 -93.92 45.42 -43.80
N ARG A 284 -92.77 45.34 -43.11
CA ARG A 284 -91.46 45.78 -43.63
C ARG A 284 -90.59 44.70 -44.26
N TYR A 285 -90.76 43.44 -43.87
CA TYR A 285 -90.08 42.30 -44.46
C TYR A 285 -91.10 41.23 -44.78
N LYS A 286 -90.78 40.43 -45.77
CA LYS A 286 -91.50 39.21 -46.12
C LYS A 286 -90.53 38.06 -46.04
N VAL A 287 -90.92 37.01 -45.34
CA VAL A 287 -90.16 35.77 -45.28
C VAL A 287 -91.01 34.70 -45.94
N ASP A 288 -90.47 34.12 -47.01
CA ASP A 288 -91.07 32.98 -47.69
C ASP A 288 -90.08 31.82 -47.70
N THR A 289 -90.58 30.61 -47.49
CA THR A 289 -89.85 29.38 -47.83
C THR A 289 -90.41 28.83 -49.14
N ILE A 290 -89.53 28.62 -50.11
CA ILE A 290 -89.85 28.28 -51.50
C ILE A 290 -89.02 27.09 -51.98
N ALA A 291 -89.52 26.38 -52.99
CA ALA A 291 -88.74 25.39 -53.71
C ALA A 291 -88.17 25.99 -55.00
N SER A 292 -86.90 25.70 -55.28
CA SER A 292 -86.22 26.02 -56.54
C SER A 292 -85.52 24.77 -57.06
N GLY A 293 -86.12 24.09 -58.04
CA GLY A 293 -85.69 22.73 -58.40
C GLY A 293 -85.88 21.77 -57.22
N ASN A 294 -84.80 21.13 -56.76
CA ASN A 294 -84.79 20.27 -55.56
C ASN A 294 -84.38 21.03 -54.28
N ASP A 295 -83.99 22.30 -54.40
CA ASP A 295 -83.55 23.09 -53.25
C ASP A 295 -84.76 23.70 -52.55
N ILE A 296 -84.80 23.51 -51.24
CA ILE A 296 -85.67 24.24 -50.34
C ILE A 296 -84.90 25.47 -49.88
N GLN A 297 -85.43 26.63 -50.21
CA GLN A 297 -84.79 27.92 -49.97
C GLN A 297 -85.65 28.77 -49.05
N VAL A 298 -84.99 29.62 -48.27
CA VAL A 298 -85.63 30.77 -47.63
C VAL A 298 -85.34 31.99 -48.46
N LYS A 299 -86.36 32.79 -48.68
CA LYS A 299 -86.31 34.11 -49.29
C LYS A 299 -86.74 35.15 -48.26
N VAL A 300 -85.85 36.09 -47.94
CA VAL A 300 -86.17 37.26 -47.12
C VAL A 300 -86.15 38.47 -48.03
N GLU A 301 -87.28 39.16 -48.15
CA GLU A 301 -87.43 40.34 -48.98
C GLU A 301 -87.76 41.55 -48.09
N GLN A 302 -87.07 42.65 -48.31
CA GLN A 302 -87.39 43.91 -47.64
C GLN A 302 -88.48 44.63 -48.43
N LEU A 303 -89.66 44.80 -47.83
CA LEU A 303 -90.80 45.48 -48.45
C LEU A 303 -90.80 47.00 -48.19
N ALA A 304 -90.23 47.43 -47.06
CA ALA A 304 -90.10 48.85 -46.71
C ALA A 304 -88.88 49.09 -45.80
N SER A 305 -88.31 50.30 -45.87
CA SER A 305 -87.19 50.70 -45.01
C SER A 305 -87.66 51.12 -43.61
N PHE A 306 -86.79 50.99 -42.61
CA PHE A 306 -87.04 51.62 -41.31
C PHE A 306 -86.82 53.14 -41.45
N PRO A 307 -87.70 53.99 -40.88
CA PRO A 307 -87.50 55.43 -40.89
C PRO A 307 -86.14 55.80 -40.26
N GLY A 308 -85.22 56.36 -41.06
CA GLY A 308 -83.87 56.76 -40.61
C GLY A 308 -82.83 55.64 -40.53
N SER A 309 -83.15 54.41 -40.94
CA SER A 309 -82.18 53.31 -40.98
C SER A 309 -81.39 53.31 -42.28
N THR A 310 -80.07 53.22 -42.15
CA THR A 310 -79.16 53.05 -43.29
C THR A 310 -78.75 51.60 -43.51
N ASN A 311 -78.91 50.71 -42.51
CA ASN A 311 -78.51 49.31 -42.55
C ASN A 311 -79.59 48.41 -41.91
N GLY A 312 -80.16 47.47 -42.66
CA GLY A 312 -81.04 46.41 -42.15
C GLY A 312 -80.32 45.09 -42.15
N HIS A 313 -80.27 44.41 -41.00
CA HIS A 313 -79.56 43.15 -40.84
C HIS A 313 -80.57 42.03 -40.54
N TYR A 314 -80.37 40.87 -41.16
CA TYR A 314 -81.13 39.68 -40.86
C TYR A 314 -80.22 38.55 -40.37
N THR A 315 -80.77 37.73 -39.48
CA THR A 315 -80.24 36.41 -39.12
C THR A 315 -81.33 35.40 -39.35
N ILE A 316 -81.04 34.36 -40.11
CA ILE A 316 -81.93 33.22 -40.34
C ILE A 316 -81.34 32.04 -39.59
N ILE A 317 -82.15 31.37 -38.79
CA ILE A 317 -81.82 30.10 -38.17
C ILE A 317 -82.81 29.08 -38.74
N ALA A 318 -82.30 28.11 -39.48
CA ALA A 318 -83.08 27.03 -40.06
C ALA A 318 -82.68 25.73 -39.38
N LYS A 319 -83.63 25.09 -38.68
CA LYS A 319 -83.44 23.74 -38.15
C LYS A 319 -84.16 22.77 -39.07
N TRP A 320 -83.39 21.89 -39.68
CA TRP A 320 -83.86 20.85 -40.57
C TRP A 320 -83.82 19.51 -39.84
N ILE A 321 -84.91 18.77 -39.94
CA ILE A 321 -85.04 17.40 -39.43
C ILE A 321 -85.46 16.57 -40.64
N PRO A 322 -84.55 15.77 -41.23
CA PRO A 322 -84.81 15.03 -42.45
C PRO A 322 -85.93 14.00 -42.30
#